data_AF-F4RB86-F1
#
_entry.id   AF-F4RB86-F1
#
_cell.length_a   1.000
_cell.length_b   1.000
_cell.length_c   1.000
_cell.angle_alpha   90.00
_cell.angle_beta   90.00
_cell.angle_gamma   90.00
#
_symmetry.space_group_name_H-M   'P 1'
#
loop_
_entity.id
_entity.type
_entity.pdbx_description
1 polymer ?
#
loop_
_entity_poly.entity_id
_entity_poly.type
_entity_poly.pdbx_seq_one_letter_code
_entity_poly.pdbx_strand_id
1 'polypeptide(L)'
;MNSAEEIPIHSCNPKGPPLVPIDVTQCQAALRKFPLNKDGKIELDVNTQDIACGTCKVTLEAMNSDENVLTSVGGAQTAISNVFKVCNGAAGYVVIDIGTGETSTEVVVRSASEQKC
;
A
#
# COMPACT_ATOMS: atom_id res chain seq x y z
N MET A 1 -10.95 14.72 20.73
CA MET A 1 -11.31 14.46 19.34
C MET A 1 -10.05 13.96 18.68
N ASN A 2 -9.95 12.65 18.43
CA ASN A 2 -8.73 12.06 17.88
C ASN A 2 -8.59 12.53 16.44
N SER A 3 -7.59 13.39 16.20
CA SER A 3 -7.10 13.68 14.87
C SER A 3 -6.77 12.35 14.22
N ALA A 4 -7.51 11.98 13.16
CA ALA A 4 -7.02 10.96 12.26
C ALA A 4 -5.67 11.48 11.75
N GLU A 5 -4.58 10.85 12.17
CA GLU A 5 -3.25 11.15 11.65
C GLU A 5 -3.34 11.10 10.13
N GLU A 6 -3.21 12.27 9.49
CA GLU A 6 -3.15 12.36 8.04
C GLU A 6 -1.84 11.72 7.62
N ILE A 7 -1.92 10.47 7.15
CA ILE A 7 -0.77 9.76 6.60
C ILE A 7 -0.24 10.58 5.42
N PRO A 8 0.98 11.16 5.50
CA PRO A 8 1.46 12.08 4.49
C PRO A 8 1.66 11.36 3.16
N ILE A 9 1.09 11.93 2.11
CA ILE A 9 1.26 11.42 0.75
C ILE A 9 2.48 12.11 0.15
N HIS A 10 3.57 11.36 0.01
CA HIS A 10 4.86 11.93 -0.37
C HIS A 10 4.96 12.24 -1.86
N SER A 11 4.26 11.49 -2.73
CA SER A 11 4.16 11.83 -4.14
C SER A 11 3.03 11.05 -4.84
N CYS A 12 2.25 11.75 -5.65
CA CYS A 12 1.58 11.13 -6.77
C CYS A 12 2.57 11.18 -7.93
N ASN A 13 3.02 10.02 -8.42
CA ASN A 13 3.96 9.96 -9.54
C ASN A 13 3.21 9.53 -10.81
N PRO A 14 2.57 10.46 -11.53
CA PRO A 14 1.94 10.17 -12.80
C PRO A 14 3.03 10.10 -13.87
N LYS A 15 3.87 9.06 -13.88
CA LYS A 15 4.59 8.73 -15.12
C LYS A 15 3.58 8.15 -16.11
N GLY A 16 2.83 9.05 -16.73
CA GLY A 16 1.76 8.80 -17.68
C GLY A 16 0.41 8.45 -17.02
N PRO A 17 -0.73 8.68 -17.72
CA PRO A 17 -1.99 8.08 -17.31
C PRO A 17 -1.78 6.56 -17.18
N PRO A 18 -2.43 5.89 -16.20
CA PRO A 18 -2.51 4.45 -16.22
C PRO A 18 -2.98 4.01 -17.61
N LEU A 19 -2.23 3.17 -18.32
CA LEU A 19 -2.70 2.58 -19.58
C LEU A 19 -4.03 1.83 -19.35
N VAL A 20 -4.28 1.42 -18.10
CA VAL A 20 -5.51 0.82 -17.61
C VAL A 20 -5.88 1.46 -16.25
N PRO A 21 -7.11 1.98 -16.06
CA PRO A 21 -7.55 2.55 -14.79
C PRO A 21 -7.34 1.59 -13.61
N ILE A 22 -6.79 2.10 -12.52
CA ILE A 22 -6.62 1.32 -11.29
C ILE A 22 -7.97 1.24 -10.58
N ASP A 23 -8.40 0.05 -10.19
CA ASP A 23 -9.60 -0.17 -9.38
C ASP A 23 -9.22 -0.33 -7.89
N VAL A 24 -9.78 0.53 -7.04
CA VAL A 24 -9.53 0.50 -5.58
C VAL A 24 -9.93 -0.83 -4.94
N THR A 25 -11.00 -1.47 -5.44
CA THR A 25 -11.48 -2.75 -4.93
C THR A 25 -10.48 -3.87 -5.24
N GLN A 26 -9.81 -3.80 -6.38
CA GLN A 26 -8.76 -4.74 -6.77
C GLN A 26 -7.48 -4.51 -5.97
N CYS A 27 -7.15 -3.25 -5.62
CA CYS A 27 -6.06 -2.97 -4.68
C CYS A 27 -6.35 -3.53 -3.28
N GLN A 28 -7.59 -3.38 -2.80
CA GLN A 28 -8.00 -3.96 -1.52
C GLN A 28 -7.97 -5.50 -1.56
N ALA A 29 -8.31 -6.11 -2.71
CA ALA A 29 -8.19 -7.55 -2.90
C ALA A 29 -6.73 -8.02 -2.96
N ALA A 30 -5.84 -7.28 -3.63
CA ALA A 30 -4.39 -7.53 -3.63
C ALA A 30 -3.84 -7.47 -2.20
N LEU A 31 -4.25 -6.46 -1.42
CA LEU A 31 -3.81 -6.31 -0.03
C LEU A 31 -4.17 -7.51 0.86
N ARG A 32 -5.33 -8.13 0.63
CA ARG A 32 -5.78 -9.31 1.40
C ARG A 32 -4.99 -10.59 1.10
N LYS A 33 -4.15 -10.58 0.06
CA LYS A 33 -3.31 -11.73 -0.32
C LYS A 33 -1.93 -11.70 0.37
N PHE A 34 -1.57 -10.61 1.06
CA PHE A 34 -0.35 -10.59 1.87
C PHE A 34 -0.49 -11.53 3.07
N PRO A 35 0.59 -12.23 3.47
CA PRO A 35 0.57 -13.10 4.62
C PRO A 35 0.29 -12.29 5.89
N LEU A 36 -0.53 -12.86 6.77
CA LEU A 36 -0.85 -12.29 8.06
C LEU A 36 -0.18 -13.08 9.17
N ASN A 37 0.32 -12.39 10.18
CA ASN A 37 0.79 -13.00 11.41
C ASN A 37 -0.37 -13.33 12.35
N LYS A 38 -0.03 -13.87 13.54
CA LYS A 38 -1.02 -14.30 14.53
C LYS A 38 -1.87 -13.15 15.10
N ASP A 39 -1.39 -11.92 15.01
CA ASP A 39 -2.10 -10.72 15.45
C ASP A 39 -2.97 -10.10 14.33
N GLY A 40 -3.05 -10.76 13.16
CA GLY A 40 -3.79 -10.25 12.00
C GLY A 40 -3.13 -9.05 11.32
N LYS A 41 -1.83 -8.82 11.57
CA LYS A 41 -1.02 -7.83 10.86
C LYS A 41 -0.33 -8.47 9.68
N ILE A 42 -0.09 -7.69 8.63
CA ILE A 42 0.78 -8.08 7.53
C ILE A 42 2.22 -8.03 8.05
N GLU A 43 2.92 -9.16 7.97
CA GLU A 43 4.31 -9.31 8.40
C GLU A 43 5.06 -10.07 7.32
N LEU A 44 6.12 -9.47 6.76
CA LEU A 44 6.93 -10.06 5.71
C LEU A 44 8.37 -10.20 6.20
N ASP A 45 8.96 -11.38 6.00
CA ASP A 45 10.39 -11.64 6.26
C ASP A 45 11.32 -11.00 5.20
N VAL A 46 10.77 -10.09 4.39
CA VAL A 46 11.46 -9.34 3.35
C VAL A 46 11.16 -7.86 3.52
N ASN A 47 12.10 -7.02 3.11
CA ASN A 47 11.95 -5.57 3.14
C ASN A 47 11.04 -5.03 2.03
N THR A 48 10.67 -5.83 1.03
CA THR A 48 9.75 -5.42 -0.03
C THR A 48 9.01 -6.63 -0.61
N GLN A 49 7.72 -6.45 -0.88
CA GLN A 49 6.94 -7.43 -1.63
C GLN A 49 5.81 -6.74 -2.39
N ASP A 50 5.58 -7.17 -3.63
CA ASP A 50 4.44 -6.75 -4.41
C ASP A 50 3.43 -7.89 -4.62
N ILE A 51 2.16 -7.50 -4.65
CA ILE A 51 1.04 -8.35 -5.04
C ILE A 51 0.17 -7.60 -6.03
N ALA A 52 -0.15 -8.27 -7.14
CA ALA A 52 -1.08 -7.78 -8.15
C ALA A 52 -2.43 -8.52 -8.10
N CYS A 53 -3.48 -7.79 -8.47
CA CYS A 53 -4.84 -8.26 -8.61
C CYS A 53 -5.52 -7.36 -9.64
N GLY A 54 -5.97 -7.91 -10.77
CA GLY A 54 -6.59 -7.12 -11.84
C GLY A 54 -5.63 -6.07 -12.38
N THR A 55 -6.08 -4.82 -12.37
CA THR A 55 -5.37 -3.62 -12.83
C THR A 55 -4.55 -2.97 -11.71
N CYS A 56 -4.57 -3.52 -10.49
CA CYS A 56 -3.85 -2.97 -9.35
C CYS A 56 -2.67 -3.85 -8.93
N LYS A 57 -1.53 -3.20 -8.65
CA LYS A 57 -0.40 -3.77 -7.92
C LYS A 57 -0.15 -2.96 -6.67
N VAL A 58 -0.14 -3.63 -5.52
CA VAL A 58 0.24 -3.09 -4.22
C VAL A 58 1.64 -3.58 -3.89
N THR A 59 2.56 -2.68 -3.59
CA THR A 59 3.88 -3.00 -3.05
C THR A 59 3.93 -2.50 -1.61
N LEU A 60 4.35 -3.36 -0.69
CA LEU A 60 4.69 -2.98 0.67
C LEU A 60 6.20 -3.01 0.80
N GLU A 61 6.78 -1.94 1.33
CA GLU A 61 8.23 -1.78 1.45
C GLU A 61 8.56 -1.23 2.85
N ALA A 62 9.53 -1.81 3.54
CA ALA A 62 10.04 -1.28 4.80
C ALA A 62 10.86 -0.02 4.50
N MET A 63 10.72 1.03 5.30
CA MET A 63 11.46 2.28 5.08
C MET A 63 12.98 2.09 5.25
N ASN A 64 13.38 1.20 6.15
CA ASN A 64 14.77 0.80 6.31
C ASN A 64 14.98 -0.54 5.61
N SER A 65 16.00 -0.63 4.76
CA SER A 65 16.28 -1.83 3.97
C SER A 65 16.62 -3.07 4.80
N ASP A 66 16.98 -2.87 6.07
CA ASP A 66 17.36 -3.92 7.02
C ASP A 66 16.18 -4.37 7.89
N GLU A 67 15.00 -3.78 7.70
CA GLU A 67 13.78 -4.07 8.44
C GLU A 67 12.78 -4.92 7.65
N ASN A 68 11.97 -5.64 8.41
CA ASN A 68 10.82 -6.38 7.89
C ASN A 68 9.62 -5.44 7.70
N VAL A 69 8.78 -5.75 6.72
CA VAL A 69 7.49 -5.08 6.58
C VAL A 69 6.57 -5.53 7.71
N LEU A 70 6.06 -4.57 8.50
CA LEU A 70 5.08 -4.82 9.55
C LEU A 70 3.99 -3.75 9.51
N THR A 71 2.77 -4.14 9.12
CA THR A 71 1.65 -3.21 8.95
C THR A 71 0.30 -3.82 9.32
N SER A 72 -0.65 -2.99 9.78
CA SER A 72 -2.02 -3.44 9.96
C SER A 72 -2.79 -3.41 8.64
N VAL A 73 -3.67 -4.38 8.41
CA VAL A 73 -4.54 -4.39 7.21
C VAL A 73 -5.39 -3.11 7.13
N GLY A 74 -5.91 -2.63 8.26
CA GLY A 74 -6.69 -1.38 8.32
C GLY A 74 -5.86 -0.14 7.99
N GLY A 75 -4.62 -0.06 8.47
CA GLY A 75 -3.69 1.00 8.09
C GLY A 75 -3.41 1.00 6.60
N ALA A 76 -3.06 -0.16 6.04
CA ALA A 76 -2.81 -0.31 4.61
C ALA A 76 -4.03 0.01 3.72
N GLN A 77 -5.25 -0.39 4.13
CA GLN A 77 -6.48 0.00 3.44
C GLN A 77 -6.74 1.51 3.47
N THR A 78 -6.43 2.15 4.60
CA THR A 78 -6.57 3.60 4.76
C THR A 78 -5.60 4.33 3.84
N ALA A 79 -4.35 3.87 3.75
CA ALA A 79 -3.36 4.43 2.83
C ALA A 79 -3.75 4.28 1.36
N ILE A 80 -4.22 3.09 0.95
CA ILE A 80 -4.76 2.88 -0.40
C ILE A 80 -5.89 3.90 -0.66
N SER A 81 -6.85 4.04 0.25
CA SER A 81 -7.95 4.99 0.08
C SER A 81 -7.46 6.44 -0.05
N ASN A 82 -6.42 6.81 0.70
CA ASN A 82 -5.78 8.12 0.61
C ASN A 82 -5.06 8.33 -0.72
N VAL A 83 -4.34 7.32 -1.25
CA VAL A 83 -3.73 7.36 -2.60
C VAL A 83 -4.81 7.69 -3.63
N PHE A 84 -5.94 6.97 -3.62
CA PHE A 84 -7.00 7.17 -4.61
C PHE A 84 -7.66 8.55 -4.50
N LYS A 85 -7.84 9.05 -3.27
CA LYS A 85 -8.41 10.37 -3.01
C LYS A 85 -7.51 11.51 -3.50
N VAL A 86 -6.20 11.40 -3.31
CA VAL A 86 -5.25 12.49 -3.62
C VAL A 86 -4.67 12.37 -5.02
N CYS A 87 -4.40 11.16 -5.49
CA CYS A 87 -3.85 10.91 -6.81
C CYS A 87 -4.92 10.70 -7.89
N ASN A 88 -6.22 10.91 -7.59
CA ASN A 88 -7.34 10.73 -8.54
C ASN A 88 -7.31 9.37 -9.27
N GLY A 89 -6.93 8.30 -8.58
CA GLY A 89 -6.79 6.96 -9.17
C GLY A 89 -5.57 6.77 -10.10
N ALA A 90 -4.65 7.73 -10.17
CA ALA A 90 -3.35 7.56 -10.81
C ALA A 90 -2.39 6.76 -9.91
N ALA A 91 -1.32 6.23 -10.51
CA ALA A 91 -0.24 5.59 -9.76
C ALA A 91 0.32 6.56 -8.70
N GLY A 92 0.51 6.06 -7.48
CA GLY A 92 0.94 6.87 -6.33
C GLY A 92 1.46 5.98 -5.21
N TYR A 93 2.15 6.57 -4.26
CA TYR A 93 2.57 5.86 -3.05
C TYR A 93 2.26 6.68 -1.81
N VAL A 94 2.04 5.98 -0.71
CA VAL A 94 1.75 6.55 0.60
C VAL A 94 2.61 5.80 1.62
N VAL A 95 3.36 6.54 2.42
CA VAL A 95 4.16 5.98 3.50
C VAL A 95 3.31 5.90 4.75
N ILE A 96 3.13 4.71 5.32
CA ILE A 96 2.43 4.56 6.59
C ILE A 96 3.47 4.34 7.68
N ASP A 97 3.49 5.24 8.63
CA ASP A 97 4.18 4.97 9.88
C ASP A 97 3.24 4.16 10.79
N ILE A 98 3.67 2.97 11.20
CA ILE A 98 2.86 2.09 12.04
C ILE A 98 3.61 1.85 13.34
N GLY A 99 3.61 2.91 14.13
CA GLY A 99 3.56 2.83 15.59
C GLY A 99 4.90 2.68 16.30
N THR A 100 5.21 3.70 17.09
CA THR A 100 6.04 3.64 18.29
C THR A 100 7.40 2.95 18.13
N GLY A 101 8.21 3.42 17.17
CA GLY A 101 9.65 3.52 17.43
C GLY A 101 10.61 2.85 16.45
N GLU A 102 10.23 1.82 15.68
CA GLU A 102 11.27 1.08 14.94
C GLU A 102 10.92 0.53 13.55
N THR A 103 9.67 0.56 13.06
CA THR A 103 9.39 0.07 11.68
C THR A 103 8.30 0.88 11.01
N SER A 104 8.66 1.60 9.95
CA SER A 104 7.73 2.30 9.08
C SER A 104 7.61 1.56 7.75
N THR A 105 6.39 1.46 7.20
CA THR A 105 6.10 0.71 5.96
C THR A 105 5.52 1.63 4.89
N GLU A 106 6.16 1.70 3.74
CA GLU A 106 5.63 2.32 2.54
C GLU A 106 4.64 1.41 1.81
N VAL A 107 3.51 2.00 1.40
CA VAL A 107 2.49 1.37 0.55
C VAL A 107 2.48 2.06 -0.81
N VAL A 108 2.92 1.35 -1.83
CA VAL A 108 2.95 1.85 -3.20
C VAL A 108 1.83 1.19 -4.01
N VAL A 109 1.01 2.00 -4.69
CA VAL A 109 -0.07 1.55 -5.56
C VAL A 109 0.26 1.89 -7.01
N ARG A 110 0.35 0.88 -7.87
CA ARG A 110 0.66 1.03 -9.29
C ARG A 110 -0.36 0.30 -10.14
N SER A 111 -0.47 0.72 -11.40
CA SER A 111 -1.19 -0.08 -12.39
C SER A 111 -0.43 -1.39 -12.64
N ALA A 112 -1.18 -2.49 -12.74
CA ALA A 112 -0.70 -3.78 -13.19
C ALA A 112 -1.16 -4.03 -14.64
N SER A 113 -0.43 -4.88 -15.36
CA SER A 113 -1.05 -5.61 -16.48
C SER A 113 -2.18 -6.46 -15.91
N GLU A 114 -3.34 -6.49 -16.58
CA GLU A 114 -4.54 -7.22 -16.11
C GLU A 114 -4.20 -8.65 -15.68
N GLN A 115 -4.43 -8.96 -14.40
CA GLN A 115 -4.18 -10.26 -13.79
C GLN A 115 -5.42 -10.81 -13.11
N LYS A 116 -5.54 -12.14 -13.03
CA LYS A 116 -6.64 -12.75 -12.29
C LYS A 116 -6.43 -12.53 -10.79
N CYS A 117 -7.42 -11.87 -10.19
CA CYS A 117 -7.70 -11.94 -8.77
C CYS A 117 -8.23 -13.34 -8.43
#